data_AF-A0A8S7K2J2-F1
#
_entry.id   AF-A0A8S7K2J2-F1
#
_cell.length_a   1.000
_cell.length_b   1.000
_cell.length_c   1.000
_cell.angle_alpha   90.00
_cell.angle_beta   90.00
_cell.angle_gamma   90.00
#
_symmetry.space_group_name_H-M   'P 1'
#
loop_
_entity.id
_entity.type
_entity.pdbx_description
1 polymer ?
#
loop_
_entity_poly.entity_id
_entity_poly.type
_entity_poly.pdbx_seq_one_letter_code
_entity_poly.pdbx_strand_id
1 'polypeptide(L)'
;MNMEQFKKKKLPLFIAGAGGKKSSKSSSRTPVEADDTVNSRAMAAILDLLGEGVIGGLVNGARSIFIDDLPIVNEDGSSNFSGITWDFRDGSQDQTPMSGFDFVETPKSVNIQ
;
A
#
# COMPACT_ATOMS: atom_id res chain seq x y z
N MET A 1 7.31 -43.66 -30.04
CA MET A 1 7.55 -43.22 -28.64
C MET A 1 7.94 -41.75 -28.68
N ASN A 2 7.30 -40.96 -27.82
CA ASN A 2 6.98 -39.54 -28.03
C ASN A 2 8.10 -38.57 -27.58
N MET A 3 8.24 -37.45 -28.29
CA MET A 3 9.28 -36.42 -28.17
C MET A 3 8.99 -35.37 -27.07
N GLU A 4 8.32 -35.75 -25.98
CA GLU A 4 7.82 -34.80 -24.97
C GLU A 4 8.54 -34.89 -23.61
N GLN A 5 9.62 -35.67 -23.47
CA GLN A 5 10.24 -35.93 -22.15
C GLN A 5 11.52 -35.15 -21.81
N PHE A 6 12.07 -34.30 -22.67
CA PHE A 6 13.35 -33.62 -22.37
C PHE A 6 13.24 -32.17 -21.86
N LYS A 7 12.09 -31.75 -21.31
CA LYS A 7 11.89 -30.35 -20.85
C LYS A 7 12.23 -30.04 -19.38
N LYS A 8 12.75 -30.97 -18.57
CA LYS A 8 13.07 -30.63 -17.15
C LYS A 8 14.32 -31.34 -16.63
N LYS A 9 15.47 -30.68 -16.75
CA LYS A 9 16.53 -30.79 -15.74
C LYS A 9 17.35 -29.50 -15.71
N LYS A 10 16.97 -28.60 -14.80
CA LYS A 10 17.74 -27.40 -14.47
C LYS A 10 18.91 -27.87 -13.60
N LEU A 11 20.12 -27.88 -14.17
CA LEU A 11 21.35 -28.18 -13.42
C LEU A 11 21.69 -27.00 -12.49
N PRO A 12 22.27 -27.24 -11.29
CA PRO A 12 22.56 -26.18 -10.33
C PRO A 12 23.66 -25.26 -10.87
N LEU A 13 23.46 -23.96 -10.72
CA LEU A 13 24.37 -22.91 -11.16
C LEU A 13 25.57 -22.84 -10.22
N PHE A 14 26.71 -23.42 -10.61
CA PHE A 14 28.00 -23.15 -9.98
C PHE A 14 28.52 -21.80 -10.50
N ILE A 15 28.62 -20.79 -9.62
CA ILE A 15 29.32 -19.54 -9.91
C ILE A 15 30.80 -19.77 -9.63
N ALA A 16 31.62 -19.78 -10.69
CA ALA A 16 33.07 -19.69 -10.62
C ALA A 16 33.52 -18.60 -11.59
N GLY A 17 34.13 -17.53 -11.06
CA GLY A 17 34.71 -16.46 -11.88
C GLY A 17 36.06 -16.89 -12.43
N ALA A 18 36.22 -16.85 -13.75
CA ALA A 18 37.51 -17.06 -14.42
C ALA A 18 37.74 -15.95 -15.47
N GLY A 19 38.95 -15.41 -15.47
CA GLY A 19 39.37 -14.22 -16.21
C GLY A 19 39.21 -14.29 -17.73
N GLY A 20 39.12 -13.10 -18.33
CA GLY A 20 38.72 -12.89 -19.71
C GLY A 20 39.70 -13.43 -20.75
N LYS A 21 39.14 -14.10 -21.76
CA LYS A 21 39.76 -14.33 -23.06
C LYS A 21 38.76 -13.97 -24.15
N LYS A 22 39.15 -13.03 -25.01
CA LYS A 22 38.33 -12.47 -26.08
C LYS A 22 38.27 -13.46 -27.24
N SER A 23 37.13 -14.12 -27.45
CA SER A 23 36.82 -14.78 -28.74
C SER A 23 35.32 -14.83 -29.01
N SER A 24 34.95 -14.27 -30.15
CA SER A 24 33.91 -14.74 -31.07
C SER A 24 32.48 -15.00 -30.55
N LYS A 25 31.55 -14.18 -31.05
CA LYS A 25 30.14 -14.54 -31.33
C LYS A 25 29.29 -14.93 -30.11
N SER A 26 29.33 -14.12 -29.06
CA SER A 26 28.32 -14.16 -28.00
C SER A 26 27.13 -13.31 -28.43
N SER A 27 25.94 -13.90 -28.49
CA SER A 27 24.67 -13.15 -28.40
C SER A 27 24.84 -12.08 -27.31
N SER A 28 24.65 -10.81 -27.68
CA SER A 28 24.70 -9.72 -26.73
C SER A 28 23.68 -10.03 -25.64
N ARG A 29 24.13 -10.30 -24.42
CA ARG A 29 23.22 -10.51 -23.30
C ARG A 29 22.56 -9.16 -23.05
N THR A 30 21.32 -8.99 -23.49
CA THR A 30 20.52 -7.83 -23.13
C THR A 30 20.56 -7.72 -21.60
N PRO A 31 21.00 -6.59 -21.04
CA PRO A 31 20.84 -6.34 -19.61
C PRO A 31 19.35 -6.54 -19.28
N VAL A 32 19.06 -7.45 -18.36
CA VAL A 32 17.74 -7.55 -17.76
C VAL A 32 17.85 -6.76 -16.47
N GLU A 33 17.19 -5.60 -16.44
CA GLU A 33 17.00 -4.85 -15.21
C GLU A 33 16.24 -5.73 -14.23
N ALA A 34 16.69 -5.77 -12.97
CA ALA A 34 15.89 -6.41 -11.93
C ALA A 34 14.56 -5.67 -11.85
N ASP A 35 13.45 -6.38 -11.69
CA ASP A 35 12.13 -5.76 -11.52
C ASP A 35 12.23 -4.69 -10.43
N ASP A 36 11.94 -3.44 -10.80
CA ASP A 36 11.92 -2.32 -9.86
C ASP A 36 10.74 -2.52 -8.90
N THR A 37 11.02 -3.11 -7.75
CA THR A 37 10.04 -3.25 -6.67
C THR A 37 10.08 -2.07 -5.70
N VAL A 38 10.72 -0.94 -6.05
CA VAL A 38 10.71 0.29 -5.24
C VAL A 38 9.36 1.01 -5.40
N ASN A 39 8.27 0.30 -5.18
CA ASN A 39 6.97 0.91 -4.95
C ASN A 39 6.88 1.20 -3.45
N SER A 40 7.38 2.36 -3.03
CA SER A 40 7.14 2.86 -1.68
C SER A 40 5.65 3.11 -1.52
N ARG A 41 4.97 2.23 -0.77
CA ARG A 41 3.59 2.44 -0.36
C ARG A 41 3.61 3.29 0.90
N ALA A 42 3.36 4.59 0.75
CA ALA A 42 3.11 5.47 1.88
C ALA A 42 1.67 5.25 2.36
N MET A 43 1.51 5.04 3.67
CA MET A 43 0.22 4.91 4.34
C MET A 43 0.11 6.04 5.37
N ALA A 44 -1.08 6.59 5.53
CA ALA A 44 -1.38 7.59 6.55
C ALA A 44 -2.59 7.12 7.36
N ALA A 45 -2.54 7.37 8.67
CA ALA A 45 -3.69 7.25 9.56
C ALA A 45 -4.04 8.66 10.03
N ILE A 46 -5.33 9.02 9.95
CA ILE A 46 -5.85 10.33 10.34
C ILE A 46 -6.91 10.09 11.40
N LEU A 47 -6.79 10.78 12.53
CA LEU A 47 -7.78 10.82 13.59
C LEU A 47 -8.23 12.27 13.78
N ASP A 48 -9.54 12.51 13.66
CA ASP A 48 -10.14 13.84 13.80
C ASP A 48 -11.21 13.85 14.89
N LEU A 49 -11.24 14.93 15.69
CA LEU A 49 -12.17 15.11 16.78
C LEU A 49 -13.26 16.10 16.37
N LEU A 50 -14.45 15.58 16.08
CA LEU A 50 -15.57 16.40 15.56
C LEU A 50 -16.35 17.15 16.66
N GLY A 51 -16.35 16.64 17.91
CA GLY A 51 -17.12 17.23 19.00
C GLY A 51 -16.95 16.48 20.32
N GLU A 52 -17.61 16.99 21.36
CA GLU A 52 -17.70 16.37 22.69
C GLU A 52 -19.09 15.75 22.93
N GLY A 53 -19.13 14.69 23.74
CA GLY A 53 -20.36 13.96 24.05
C GLY A 53 -20.97 13.24 22.84
N VAL A 54 -22.19 12.76 23.00
CA VAL A 54 -22.87 12.00 21.94
C VAL A 54 -23.28 12.92 20.80
N ILE A 55 -22.74 12.68 19.61
CA ILE A 55 -23.02 13.40 18.36
C ILE A 55 -23.61 12.48 17.29
N GLY A 56 -24.38 13.05 16.36
CA GLY A 56 -24.99 12.29 15.25
C GLY A 56 -23.99 11.83 14.18
N GLY A 57 -22.75 12.35 14.20
CA GLY A 57 -21.69 11.99 13.27
C GLY A 57 -21.81 12.62 11.89
N LEU A 58 -21.18 11.99 10.91
CA LEU A 58 -21.14 12.47 9.53
C LEU A 58 -22.48 12.25 8.82
N VAL A 59 -23.07 13.32 8.26
CA VAL A 59 -24.41 13.33 7.67
C VAL A 59 -24.63 12.20 6.64
N ASN A 60 -23.63 11.92 5.80
CA ASN A 60 -23.69 10.86 4.79
C ASN A 60 -22.67 9.74 5.01
N GLY A 61 -22.19 9.55 6.25
CA GLY A 61 -21.17 8.56 6.61
C GLY A 61 -19.89 8.73 5.78
N ALA A 62 -19.41 7.64 5.18
CA ALA A 62 -18.22 7.64 4.31
C ALA A 62 -18.28 8.69 3.19
N ARG A 63 -19.47 8.97 2.64
CA ARG A 63 -19.63 9.94 1.54
C ARG A 63 -19.39 11.39 1.98
N SER A 64 -19.38 11.65 3.28
CA SER A 64 -19.03 12.96 3.85
C SER A 64 -17.52 13.14 4.05
N ILE A 65 -16.69 12.14 3.73
CA ILE A 65 -15.23 12.21 3.83
C ILE A 65 -14.67 12.51 2.45
N PHE A 66 -13.90 13.59 2.34
CA PHE A 66 -13.33 14.07 1.08
C PHE A 66 -11.80 14.04 1.13
N ILE A 67 -11.19 13.64 0.03
CA ILE A 67 -9.74 13.77 -0.22
C ILE A 67 -9.60 14.60 -1.48
N ASP A 68 -8.96 15.76 -1.37
CA ASP A 68 -8.83 16.73 -2.46
C ASP A 68 -10.17 17.02 -3.15
N ASP A 69 -11.17 17.41 -2.35
CA ASP A 69 -12.55 17.72 -2.79
C ASP A 69 -13.32 16.57 -3.45
N LEU A 70 -12.77 15.35 -3.47
CA LEU A 70 -13.43 14.15 -4.00
C LEU A 70 -13.94 13.28 -2.83
N PRO A 71 -15.24 12.93 -2.80
CA PRO A 71 -15.75 12.06 -1.75
C PRO A 71 -15.15 10.66 -1.89
N ILE A 72 -14.87 9.97 -0.78
CA ILE A 72 -14.28 8.61 -0.86
C ILE A 72 -15.25 7.56 -1.39
N VAL A 73 -16.56 7.83 -1.28
CA VAL A 73 -17.67 7.03 -1.81
C VAL A 73 -18.63 7.97 -2.53
N ASN A 74 -19.01 7.59 -3.75
CA ASN A 74 -19.95 8.34 -4.60
C ASN A 74 -21.41 8.14 -4.16
N GLU A 75 -22.32 8.90 -4.75
CA GLU A 75 -23.76 8.76 -4.50
C GLU A 75 -24.33 7.39 -4.92
N ASP A 76 -23.74 6.78 -5.94
CA ASP A 76 -24.08 5.44 -6.44
C ASP A 76 -23.47 4.30 -5.61
N GLY A 77 -22.70 4.63 -4.57
CA GLY A 77 -22.02 3.67 -3.68
C GLY A 77 -20.68 3.15 -4.21
N SER A 78 -20.23 3.56 -5.39
CA SER A 78 -18.90 3.25 -5.89
C SER A 78 -17.82 4.01 -5.11
N SER A 79 -16.62 3.46 -4.96
CA SER A 79 -15.52 4.12 -4.25
C SER A 79 -14.54 4.78 -5.23
N ASN A 80 -14.12 6.01 -4.91
CA ASN A 80 -13.14 6.76 -5.71
C ASN A 80 -11.69 6.35 -5.41
N PHE A 81 -11.43 5.71 -4.27
CA PHE A 81 -10.09 5.35 -3.83
C PHE A 81 -10.04 3.91 -3.33
N SER A 82 -9.00 3.16 -3.71
CA SER A 82 -8.76 1.81 -3.19
C SER A 82 -7.96 1.85 -1.88
N GLY A 83 -8.29 0.97 -0.94
CA GLY A 83 -7.49 0.76 0.27
C GLY A 83 -7.76 1.76 1.41
N ILE A 84 -8.86 2.51 1.33
CA ILE A 84 -9.33 3.35 2.44
C ILE A 84 -10.13 2.50 3.43
N THR A 85 -9.81 2.64 4.71
CA THR A 85 -10.64 2.19 5.83
C THR A 85 -11.00 3.40 6.68
N TRP A 86 -12.23 3.46 7.18
CA TRP A 86 -12.68 4.52 8.08
C TRP A 86 -13.47 3.91 9.23
N ASP A 87 -13.46 4.60 10.37
CA ASP A 87 -14.24 4.26 11.57
C ASP A 87 -14.80 5.57 12.15
N PHE A 88 -15.86 5.48 12.95
CA PHE A 88 -16.48 6.62 13.61
C PHE A 88 -16.90 6.28 15.03
N ARG A 89 -16.70 7.24 15.94
CA ARG A 89 -17.11 7.17 17.33
C ARG A 89 -18.09 8.28 17.62
N ASP A 90 -19.25 7.91 18.13
CA ASP A 90 -20.36 8.82 18.39
C ASP A 90 -20.15 9.70 19.62
N GLY A 91 -19.13 9.42 20.43
CA GLY A 91 -18.83 10.10 21.69
C GLY A 91 -19.65 9.61 22.91
N SER A 92 -20.26 8.43 22.83
CA SER A 92 -20.78 7.73 24.02
C SER A 92 -19.68 7.43 25.06
N GLN A 93 -20.07 7.28 26.34
CA GLN A 93 -19.10 6.96 27.39
C GLN A 93 -18.52 5.55 27.29
N ASP A 94 -19.36 4.58 26.94
CA ASP A 94 -18.91 3.20 26.73
C ASP A 94 -18.59 3.01 25.24
N GLN A 95 -17.29 2.98 24.91
CA GLN A 95 -16.80 2.73 23.56
C GLN A 95 -15.66 1.72 23.53
N THR A 96 -15.60 0.96 22.45
CA THR A 96 -14.46 0.06 22.18
C THR A 96 -13.24 0.90 21.80
N PRO A 97 -11.99 0.53 22.10
CA PRO A 97 -10.80 1.24 21.60
C PRO A 97 -10.72 1.31 20.07
N MET A 98 -10.00 2.29 19.52
CA MET A 98 -9.76 2.39 18.07
C MET A 98 -8.56 1.53 17.67
N SER A 99 -8.76 0.63 16.71
CA SER A 99 -7.68 -0.22 16.20
C SER A 99 -6.66 0.60 15.42
N GLY A 100 -5.39 0.23 15.52
CA GLY A 100 -4.31 0.83 14.72
C GLY A 100 -3.67 2.07 15.33
N PHE A 101 -4.16 2.53 16.48
CA PHE A 101 -3.60 3.64 17.27
C PHE A 101 -3.01 3.16 18.61
N ASP A 102 -2.52 1.91 18.64
CA ASP A 102 -2.00 1.26 19.86
C ASP A 102 -0.59 1.75 20.25
N PHE A 103 0.00 2.67 19.47
CA PHE A 103 1.36 3.16 19.63
C PHE A 103 1.42 4.50 20.37
N VAL A 104 2.53 4.75 21.04
CA VAL A 104 2.82 6.06 21.64
C VAL A 104 3.29 7.01 20.54
N GLU A 105 2.48 8.03 20.26
CA GLU A 105 2.81 9.08 19.29
C GLU A 105 3.29 10.35 20.01
N THR A 106 4.31 11.01 19.44
CA THR A 106 4.77 12.32 19.92
C THR A 106 4.01 13.41 19.18
N PRO A 107 3.19 14.24 19.85
CA PRO A 107 2.45 15.30 19.19
C PRO A 107 3.40 16.34 18.58
N LYS A 108 3.09 16.79 17.36
CA LYS A 108 3.75 17.93 16.73
C LYS A 108 2.72 19.01 16.44
N SER A 109 2.85 20.15 17.10
CA SER A 109 2.02 21.33 16.80
C SER A 109 2.36 21.84 15.40
N VAL A 110 1.36 21.88 14.52
CA VAL A 110 1.42 22.58 13.25
C VAL A 110 0.76 23.95 13.45
N ASN A 111 1.55 25.02 13.42
CA ASN A 111 1.00 26.38 13.42
C ASN A 111 0.68 26.74 11.97
N ILE A 112 -0.54 27.19 11.70
CA ILE A 112 -0.84 27.94 10.48
C ILE A 112 -0.14 29.29 10.57
N GLN A 113 0.58 29.67 9.51
CA GLN A 113 1.29 30.95 9.43
C GLN A 113 0.52 31.92 8.53
#